data_AF-A0A1F8HD87-F1
#
_entry.id   AF-A0A1F8HD87-F1
#
_cell.length_a   1.000
_cell.length_b   1.000
_cell.length_c   1.000
_cell.angle_alpha   90.00
_cell.angle_beta   90.00
_cell.angle_gamma   90.00
#
_symmetry.space_group_name_H-M   'P 1'
#
loop_
_entity.id
_entity.type
_entity.pdbx_description
1 polymer ?
#
loop_
_entity_poly.entity_id
_entity_poly.type
_entity_poly.pdbx_seq_one_letter_code
_entity_poly.pdbx_strand_id
1 'polypeptide(L)'
;MSHQEIRGKFKIFFESKGHKWVESSSLLPSDPSVLFTTAGMQQFKSYYTDPSSASTLNVASIQKCMRTSDIDEVGDDSHLTFFEMLGNFSFGGYWKKEAIQYAYEFITKEMGLTIEQVSVFQGEGNVPADEESEKIWQEVAPGINVKKFARADNFWGPTGAEGPCGPTTEIYVNGMEVWNIVFNEYYQNSDGTLKPLETKGIDTGMGLERLAMVVQGKKNIFETDLFAFAKNVSRIVADHCRGIAFLISDGVQPSNKEQGYILRRLIRRVIIQGQDGNNLYELLNSVVQEYKPFYPNLDENKVTEVVKAEAEKLWKTLAKGLAELNKLESVDISTAFKLYESYGLPYESIKDSGKAKDLTREAFDMEMQRHREISRAGADKKFGGHGMTGEASDPIKTRLHTATHIIVVALEKVLGQKLPQAGSDINTERLRFDFKFPRKVTSEELKQAQDMANEIVDKDLPVTCEEMDLQAALDSGASAFFKLKYPPRVKVYSIGKPGDWYSRELCGGPHVTHTGEVGHITITKEESVSGGNRRIRATIE
;
A
#
# COMPACT_ATOMS: atom_id res chain seq x y z
N MET A 1 8.42 31.53 0.27
CA MET A 1 7.57 31.03 1.36
C MET A 1 8.12 29.69 1.81
N SER A 2 8.31 29.49 3.10
CA SER A 2 8.75 28.22 3.69
C SER A 2 7.62 27.20 3.68
N HIS A 3 7.96 25.92 3.81
CA HIS A 3 6.98 24.85 3.91
C HIS A 3 6.09 24.99 5.17
N GLN A 4 6.63 25.57 6.25
CA GLN A 4 5.88 25.86 7.48
C GLN A 4 4.81 26.96 7.23
N GLU A 5 5.18 28.02 6.50
CA GLU A 5 4.25 29.07 6.08
C GLU A 5 3.16 28.52 5.15
N ILE A 6 3.50 27.61 4.23
CA ILE A 6 2.53 26.93 3.35
C ILE A 6 1.51 26.15 4.18
N ARG A 7 1.96 25.31 5.12
CA ARG A 7 1.04 24.55 6.02
C ARG A 7 0.12 25.49 6.80
N GLY A 8 0.69 26.55 7.37
CA GLY A 8 -0.05 27.55 8.14
C GLY A 8 -1.12 28.27 7.31
N LYS A 9 -0.76 28.74 6.12
CA LYS A 9 -1.69 29.38 5.19
C LYS A 9 -2.80 28.43 4.75
N PHE A 10 -2.48 27.18 4.42
CA PHE A 10 -3.48 26.18 4.03
C PHE A 10 -4.51 25.96 5.14
N LYS A 11 -4.05 25.77 6.38
CA LYS A 11 -4.92 25.61 7.54
C LYS A 11 -5.83 26.82 7.74
N ILE A 12 -5.26 28.02 7.83
CA ILE A 12 -6.02 29.25 8.06
C ILE A 12 -7.03 29.50 6.94
N PHE A 13 -6.62 29.27 5.68
CA PHE A 13 -7.48 29.46 4.53
C PHE A 13 -8.72 28.55 4.60
N PHE A 14 -8.56 27.25 4.81
CA PHE A 14 -9.70 26.33 4.84
C PHE A 14 -10.54 26.45 6.12
N GLU A 15 -9.94 26.77 7.28
CA GLU A 15 -10.71 27.13 8.47
C GLU A 15 -11.60 28.36 8.21
N SER A 16 -11.11 29.36 7.47
CA SER A 16 -11.91 30.54 7.07
C SER A 16 -13.05 30.22 6.10
N LYS A 17 -12.98 29.10 5.38
CA LYS A 17 -14.06 28.59 4.51
C LYS A 17 -15.02 27.65 5.25
N GLY A 18 -14.86 27.46 6.56
CA GLY A 18 -15.73 26.62 7.39
C GLY A 18 -15.35 25.14 7.43
N HIS A 19 -14.15 24.77 6.96
CA HIS A 19 -13.65 23.40 7.12
C HIS A 19 -13.16 23.18 8.55
N LYS A 20 -13.50 22.03 9.12
CA LYS A 20 -12.92 21.59 10.39
C LYS A 20 -11.54 21.01 10.13
N TRP A 21 -10.53 21.48 10.86
CA TRP A 21 -9.22 20.87 10.83
C TRP A 21 -9.24 19.46 11.44
N VAL A 22 -8.64 18.50 10.75
CA VAL A 22 -8.47 17.12 11.21
C VAL A 22 -6.99 16.75 11.15
N GLU A 23 -6.49 16.15 12.23
CA GLU A 23 -5.12 15.69 12.32
C GLU A 23 -4.85 14.49 11.42
N SER A 24 -3.60 14.37 11.00
CA SER A 24 -3.10 13.31 10.13
C SER A 24 -3.29 11.92 10.76
N SER A 25 -3.95 11.00 10.05
CA SER A 25 -4.04 9.59 10.47
C SER A 25 -2.72 8.83 10.25
N SER A 26 -2.63 7.62 10.80
CA SER A 26 -1.44 6.77 10.64
C SER A 26 -1.17 6.42 9.17
N LEU A 27 0.10 6.21 8.82
CA LEU A 27 0.53 5.52 7.60
C LEU A 27 0.05 4.07 7.54
N LEU A 28 -0.42 3.50 8.67
CA LEU A 28 -1.04 2.18 8.74
C LEU A 28 -2.57 2.33 8.63
N PRO A 29 -3.15 2.07 7.46
CA PRO A 29 -4.58 2.25 7.25
C PRO A 29 -5.36 1.16 7.99
N SER A 30 -6.61 1.46 8.35
CA SER A 30 -7.55 0.44 8.87
C SER A 30 -8.09 -0.47 7.76
N ASP A 31 -8.00 -0.04 6.51
CA ASP A 31 -8.41 -0.82 5.33
C ASP A 31 -7.33 -1.89 5.01
N PRO A 32 -7.64 -3.20 5.13
CA PRO A 32 -6.67 -4.26 4.91
C PRO A 32 -6.30 -4.47 3.43
N SER A 33 -7.02 -3.84 2.49
CA SER A 33 -6.74 -3.95 1.05
C SER A 33 -5.53 -3.11 0.61
N VAL A 34 -5.11 -2.15 1.44
CA VAL A 34 -3.99 -1.25 1.16
C VAL A 34 -2.86 -1.42 2.17
N LEU A 35 -1.62 -1.32 1.68
CA LEU A 35 -0.44 -1.52 2.53
C LEU A 35 -0.15 -0.32 3.42
N PHE A 36 -0.32 0.89 2.88
CA PHE A 36 -0.08 2.16 3.53
C PHE A 36 -1.18 3.16 3.20
N THR A 37 -1.30 4.19 4.04
CA THR A 37 -2.03 5.41 3.70
C THR A 37 -1.27 6.16 2.62
N THR A 38 -1.91 6.38 1.50
CA THR A 38 -1.33 6.86 0.25
C THR A 38 -2.03 8.08 -0.34
N ALA A 39 -3.21 8.40 0.19
CA ALA A 39 -4.00 9.57 -0.14
C ALA A 39 -4.70 10.15 1.10
N GLY A 40 -4.95 11.46 1.08
CA GLY A 40 -5.63 12.17 2.16
C GLY A 40 -7.05 11.66 2.45
N MET A 41 -7.78 11.28 1.41
CA MET A 41 -9.17 10.81 1.53
C MET A 41 -9.34 9.48 2.25
N GLN A 42 -8.30 8.65 2.34
CA GLN A 42 -8.44 7.32 2.96
C GLN A 42 -8.93 7.36 4.41
N GLN A 43 -8.53 8.38 5.17
CA GLN A 43 -8.97 8.54 6.56
C GLN A 43 -10.44 8.96 6.70
N PHE A 44 -11.07 9.38 5.60
CA PHE A 44 -12.46 9.85 5.55
C PHE A 44 -13.37 8.95 4.71
N LYS A 45 -12.87 7.81 4.22
CA LYS A 45 -13.66 6.86 3.41
C LYS A 45 -14.99 6.47 4.07
N SER A 46 -15.00 6.32 5.40
CA SER A 46 -16.21 6.01 6.17
C SER A 46 -17.27 7.11 6.13
N TYR A 47 -16.93 8.36 5.81
CA TYR A 47 -17.92 9.43 5.77
C TYR A 47 -18.88 9.31 4.58
N TYR A 48 -18.47 8.61 3.51
CA TYR A 48 -19.34 8.29 2.39
C TYR A 48 -20.19 7.04 2.62
N THR A 49 -19.66 6.04 3.32
CA THR A 49 -20.36 4.76 3.55
C THR A 49 -21.19 4.75 4.83
N ASP A 50 -20.83 5.57 5.80
CA ASP A 50 -21.54 5.83 7.04
C ASP A 50 -21.52 7.34 7.33
N PRO A 51 -22.43 8.13 6.71
CA PRO A 51 -22.50 9.58 6.93
C PRO A 51 -22.69 9.98 8.40
N SER A 52 -23.21 9.09 9.25
CA SER A 52 -23.37 9.36 10.68
C SER A 52 -22.03 9.48 11.42
N SER A 53 -20.95 8.93 10.84
CA SER A 53 -19.59 9.06 11.35
C SER A 53 -18.98 10.46 11.13
N ALA A 54 -19.55 11.27 10.23
CA ALA A 54 -19.05 12.60 9.92
C ALA A 54 -19.56 13.64 10.93
N SER A 55 -18.65 14.19 11.75
CA SER A 55 -19.00 15.28 12.69
C SER A 55 -19.21 16.65 12.02
N THR A 56 -18.92 16.77 10.72
CA THR A 56 -19.07 17.97 9.89
C THR A 56 -19.06 17.56 8.42
N LEU A 57 -19.62 18.41 7.55
CA LEU A 57 -19.65 18.19 6.11
C LEU A 57 -18.35 18.56 5.40
N ASN A 58 -17.52 19.42 6.03
CA ASN A 58 -16.30 19.95 5.43
C ASN A 58 -15.11 19.76 6.38
N VAL A 59 -14.03 19.14 5.88
CA VAL A 59 -12.80 18.93 6.67
C VAL A 59 -11.56 19.24 5.84
N ALA A 60 -10.49 19.67 6.50
CA ALA A 60 -9.19 19.84 5.88
C ALA A 60 -8.10 19.18 6.73
N SER A 61 -7.08 18.63 6.09
CA SER A 61 -5.97 17.96 6.76
C SER A 61 -4.68 18.02 5.96
N ILE A 62 -3.56 17.76 6.64
CA ILE A 62 -2.28 17.43 6.01
C ILE A 62 -1.97 15.97 6.33
N GLN A 63 -2.26 15.09 5.37
CA GLN A 63 -2.10 13.65 5.55
C GLN A 63 -0.69 13.23 5.18
N LYS A 64 -0.02 12.50 6.07
CA LYS A 64 1.22 11.79 5.76
C LYS A 64 0.91 10.61 4.85
N CYS A 65 1.59 10.51 3.72
CA CYS A 65 1.35 9.50 2.70
C CYS A 65 2.64 8.73 2.41
N MET A 66 2.51 7.44 2.08
CA MET A 66 3.60 6.62 1.59
C MET A 66 3.21 5.87 0.33
N ARG A 67 4.04 5.97 -0.71
CA ARG A 67 3.87 5.23 -1.98
C ARG A 67 5.05 4.30 -2.21
N THR A 68 4.75 3.02 -2.42
CA THR A 68 5.77 2.01 -2.71
C THR A 68 6.06 1.84 -4.20
N SER A 69 5.12 2.27 -5.05
CA SER A 69 5.29 2.28 -6.51
C SER A 69 6.49 3.11 -6.93
N ASP A 70 6.69 4.23 -6.22
CA ASP A 70 7.61 5.33 -6.60
C ASP A 70 9.02 5.13 -6.02
N ILE A 71 9.25 4.04 -5.26
CA ILE A 71 10.53 3.78 -4.56
C ILE A 71 11.72 3.78 -5.52
N ASP A 72 11.52 3.31 -6.75
CA ASP A 72 12.60 3.15 -7.72
C ASP A 72 12.81 4.42 -8.57
N GLU A 73 11.79 5.28 -8.66
CA GLU A 73 11.81 6.62 -9.29
C GLU A 73 12.41 7.70 -8.37
N VAL A 74 12.38 7.48 -7.05
CA VAL A 74 12.98 8.42 -6.08
C VAL A 74 14.43 8.72 -6.44
N GLY A 75 14.76 10.01 -6.43
CA GLY A 75 16.05 10.55 -6.81
C GLY A 75 15.99 11.42 -8.07
N ASP A 76 14.88 11.36 -8.81
CA ASP A 76 14.56 12.32 -9.85
C ASP A 76 14.18 13.70 -9.25
N ASP A 77 13.47 14.53 -10.02
CA ASP A 77 13.15 15.89 -9.60
C ASP A 77 11.88 16.00 -8.73
N SER A 78 11.02 14.96 -8.66
CA SER A 78 9.68 15.09 -8.09
C SER A 78 9.06 13.88 -7.36
N HIS A 79 9.64 12.68 -7.46
CA HIS A 79 9.12 11.47 -6.83
C HIS A 79 9.70 11.25 -5.42
N LEU A 80 8.82 10.78 -4.53
CA LEU A 80 9.09 10.56 -3.11
C LEU A 80 8.44 9.26 -2.66
N THR A 81 9.06 8.58 -1.70
CA THR A 81 8.39 7.47 -1.01
C THR A 81 7.45 7.97 0.05
N PHE A 82 7.82 9.07 0.72
CA PHE A 82 7.06 9.72 1.78
C PHE A 82 6.81 11.17 1.41
N PHE A 83 5.55 11.60 1.51
CA PHE A 83 5.17 12.97 1.23
C PHE A 83 3.95 13.38 2.05
N GLU A 84 3.68 14.67 2.10
CA GLU A 84 2.49 15.21 2.77
C GLU A 84 1.47 15.68 1.74
N MET A 85 0.24 15.21 1.87
CA MET A 85 -0.88 15.59 1.03
C MET A 85 -1.78 16.58 1.78
N LEU A 86 -1.76 17.84 1.35
CA LEU A 86 -2.71 18.86 1.75
C LEU A 86 -4.03 18.53 1.05
N GLY A 87 -5.12 18.41 1.82
CA GLY A 87 -6.42 18.07 1.26
C GLY A 87 -7.55 18.79 1.96
N ASN A 88 -8.55 19.19 1.17
CA ASN A 88 -9.82 19.73 1.63
C ASN A 88 -10.94 18.87 1.07
N PHE A 89 -11.86 18.49 1.93
CA PHE A 89 -12.82 17.44 1.65
C PHE A 89 -14.23 17.91 1.98
N SER A 90 -15.18 17.52 1.14
CA SER A 90 -16.60 17.81 1.28
C SER A 90 -17.40 16.52 1.16
N PHE A 91 -18.36 16.34 2.05
CA PHE A 91 -19.30 15.23 2.07
C PHE A 91 -20.72 15.79 1.93
N GLY A 92 -20.94 16.54 0.84
CA GLY A 92 -22.20 17.25 0.56
C GLY A 92 -22.28 18.68 1.10
N GLY A 93 -21.17 19.27 1.56
CA GLY A 93 -21.15 20.66 2.05
C GLY A 93 -20.99 21.72 0.95
N TYR A 94 -20.25 21.40 -0.10
CA TYR A 94 -20.10 22.20 -1.33
C TYR A 94 -19.70 21.31 -2.52
N TRP A 95 -19.74 21.86 -3.74
CA TRP A 95 -19.51 21.12 -4.98
C TRP A 95 -18.42 21.75 -5.87
N LYS A 96 -18.40 21.38 -7.16
CA LYS A 96 -17.38 21.75 -8.15
C LYS A 96 -17.08 23.24 -8.18
N LYS A 97 -18.11 24.09 -8.17
CA LYS A 97 -17.96 25.55 -8.30
C LYS A 97 -17.12 26.12 -7.16
N GLU A 98 -17.51 25.82 -5.92
CA GLU A 98 -16.79 26.28 -4.75
C GLU A 98 -15.40 25.62 -4.64
N ALA A 99 -15.28 24.33 -4.97
CA ALA A 99 -14.00 23.61 -4.93
C ALA A 99 -12.97 24.25 -5.87
N ILE A 100 -13.36 24.53 -7.12
CA ILE A 100 -12.51 25.17 -8.13
C ILE A 100 -12.20 26.62 -7.72
N GLN A 101 -13.18 27.37 -7.21
CA GLN A 101 -12.97 28.73 -6.72
C GLN A 101 -11.96 28.76 -5.56
N TYR A 102 -12.07 27.86 -4.58
CA TYR A 102 -11.14 27.78 -3.45
C TYR A 102 -9.73 27.42 -3.91
N ALA A 103 -9.59 26.48 -4.83
CA ALA A 103 -8.29 26.12 -5.37
C ALA A 103 -7.65 27.28 -6.14
N TYR A 104 -8.42 27.97 -6.98
CA TYR A 104 -7.96 29.17 -7.69
C TYR A 104 -7.54 30.29 -6.72
N GLU A 105 -8.34 30.59 -5.71
CA GLU A 105 -8.04 31.61 -4.70
C GLU A 105 -6.77 31.26 -3.92
N PHE A 106 -6.63 30.01 -3.47
CA PHE A 106 -5.46 29.61 -2.69
C PHE A 106 -4.18 29.68 -3.53
N ILE A 107 -4.17 29.15 -4.76
CA ILE A 107 -2.99 29.18 -5.62
C ILE A 107 -2.64 30.62 -6.04
N THR A 108 -3.62 31.43 -6.45
CA THR A 108 -3.34 32.76 -7.00
C THR A 108 -3.18 33.86 -5.96
N LYS A 109 -3.95 33.81 -4.86
CA LYS A 109 -3.97 34.86 -3.82
C LYS A 109 -3.08 34.49 -2.65
N GLU A 110 -3.17 33.26 -2.14
CA GLU A 110 -2.38 32.86 -0.97
C GLU A 110 -0.94 32.52 -1.33
N MET A 111 -0.73 31.78 -2.42
CA MET A 111 0.61 31.37 -2.88
C MET A 111 1.24 32.37 -3.86
N GLY A 112 0.45 33.27 -4.45
CA GLY A 112 0.94 34.28 -5.39
C GLY A 112 1.42 33.68 -6.73
N LEU A 113 0.86 32.53 -7.12
CA LEU A 113 1.24 31.80 -8.32
C LEU A 113 0.26 32.05 -9.48
N THR A 114 0.72 31.85 -10.71
CA THR A 114 -0.13 31.89 -11.91
C THR A 114 -0.44 30.47 -12.34
N ILE A 115 -1.72 30.15 -12.52
CA ILE A 115 -2.14 28.87 -13.11
C ILE A 115 -2.04 29.00 -14.63
N GLU A 116 -1.21 28.17 -15.24
CA GLU A 116 -0.98 28.19 -16.70
C GLU A 116 -2.00 27.33 -17.44
N GLN A 117 -2.40 26.23 -16.82
CA GLN A 117 -3.22 25.21 -17.42
C GLN A 117 -3.96 24.40 -16.35
N VAL A 118 -5.14 23.92 -16.72
CA VAL A 118 -5.87 22.88 -15.97
C VAL A 118 -6.23 21.72 -16.91
N SER A 119 -6.43 20.54 -16.34
CA SER A 119 -6.98 19.38 -17.07
C SER A 119 -8.38 19.02 -16.57
N VAL A 120 -9.21 18.42 -17.43
CA VAL A 120 -10.54 17.87 -17.08
C VAL A 120 -10.76 16.54 -17.80
N PHE A 121 -11.63 15.71 -17.24
CA PHE A 121 -11.96 14.40 -17.80
C PHE A 121 -12.69 14.51 -19.15
N GLN A 122 -12.16 13.83 -20.18
CA GLN A 122 -12.71 13.86 -21.53
C GLN A 122 -13.92 12.93 -21.75
N GLY A 123 -14.26 12.09 -20.77
CA GLY A 123 -15.27 11.05 -20.91
C GLY A 123 -14.67 9.73 -21.41
N GLU A 124 -15.17 8.61 -20.87
CA GLU A 124 -14.74 7.28 -21.30
C GLU A 124 -15.79 6.22 -20.89
N GLY A 125 -16.14 5.33 -21.82
CA GLY A 125 -17.12 4.27 -21.59
C GLY A 125 -18.48 4.84 -21.16
N ASN A 126 -18.92 4.47 -19.95
CA ASN A 126 -20.20 4.90 -19.38
C ASN A 126 -20.09 6.17 -18.51
N VAL A 127 -18.91 6.80 -18.41
CA VAL A 127 -18.72 8.04 -17.65
C VAL A 127 -18.60 9.21 -18.63
N PRO A 128 -19.49 10.23 -18.54
CA PRO A 128 -19.48 11.36 -19.47
C PRO A 128 -18.28 12.28 -19.25
N ALA A 129 -18.02 13.15 -20.24
CA ALA A 129 -17.02 14.21 -20.13
C ALA A 129 -17.40 15.23 -19.03
N ASP A 130 -16.41 15.79 -18.35
CA ASP A 130 -16.61 16.79 -17.30
C ASP A 130 -16.71 18.22 -17.87
N GLU A 131 -17.77 18.46 -18.65
CA GLU A 131 -18.05 19.78 -19.23
C GLU A 131 -18.42 20.84 -18.19
N GLU A 132 -18.87 20.41 -17.00
CA GLU A 132 -19.23 21.31 -15.90
C GLU A 132 -17.97 22.01 -15.35
N SER A 133 -16.93 21.24 -15.03
CA SER A 133 -15.66 21.79 -14.54
C SER A 133 -14.97 22.65 -15.60
N GLU A 134 -15.05 22.29 -16.87
CA GLU A 134 -14.53 23.11 -17.98
C GLU A 134 -15.17 24.52 -17.99
N LYS A 135 -16.50 24.58 -17.87
CA LYS A 135 -17.24 25.87 -17.82
C LYS A 135 -16.87 26.67 -16.57
N ILE A 136 -16.82 26.02 -15.40
CA ILE A 136 -16.47 26.70 -14.14
C ILE A 136 -15.06 27.29 -14.21
N TRP A 137 -14.07 26.56 -14.76
CA TRP A 137 -12.73 27.08 -14.94
C TRP A 137 -12.68 28.32 -15.84
N GLN A 138 -13.45 28.33 -16.92
CA GLN A 138 -13.55 29.51 -17.80
C GLN A 138 -14.24 30.70 -17.11
N GLU A 139 -15.16 30.47 -16.17
CA GLU A 139 -15.77 31.52 -15.36
C GLU A 139 -14.80 32.08 -14.29
N VAL A 140 -14.10 31.19 -13.59
CA VAL A 140 -13.20 31.54 -12.47
C VAL A 140 -11.89 32.15 -12.97
N ALA A 141 -11.36 31.65 -14.09
CA ALA A 141 -10.13 32.08 -14.71
C ALA A 141 -10.32 32.27 -16.23
N PRO A 142 -10.95 33.37 -16.68
CA PRO A 142 -11.22 33.60 -18.10
C PRO A 142 -9.97 33.50 -18.97
N GLY A 143 -10.01 32.65 -19.99
CA GLY A 143 -8.90 32.43 -20.92
C GLY A 143 -7.86 31.41 -20.46
N ILE A 144 -8.09 30.71 -19.35
CA ILE A 144 -7.24 29.60 -18.92
C ILE A 144 -7.24 28.47 -19.96
N ASN A 145 -6.08 27.85 -20.16
CA ASN A 145 -5.94 26.70 -21.03
C ASN A 145 -6.51 25.44 -20.35
N VAL A 146 -7.64 24.93 -20.83
CA VAL A 146 -8.26 23.71 -20.33
C VAL A 146 -7.94 22.56 -21.29
N LYS A 147 -7.18 21.56 -20.83
CA LYS A 147 -6.92 20.33 -21.57
C LYS A 147 -7.90 19.23 -21.16
N LYS A 148 -8.19 18.32 -22.07
CA LYS A 148 -9.04 17.15 -21.82
C LYS A 148 -8.18 15.90 -21.86
N PHE A 149 -8.19 15.09 -20.80
CA PHE A 149 -7.45 13.82 -20.76
C PHE A 149 -8.33 12.61 -20.46
N ALA A 150 -7.78 11.43 -20.74
CA ALA A 150 -8.45 10.14 -20.60
C ALA A 150 -8.59 9.71 -19.14
N ARG A 151 -9.22 8.54 -18.91
CA ARG A 151 -9.47 8.00 -17.58
C ARG A 151 -8.20 7.78 -16.76
N ALA A 152 -7.09 7.44 -17.42
CA ALA A 152 -5.80 7.22 -16.75
C ALA A 152 -5.29 8.47 -16.00
N ASP A 153 -5.62 9.67 -16.48
CA ASP A 153 -5.11 10.93 -15.95
C ASP A 153 -6.18 11.70 -15.15
N ASN A 154 -7.43 11.72 -15.62
CA ASN A 154 -8.49 12.56 -15.05
C ASN A 154 -9.68 11.77 -14.46
N PHE A 155 -9.48 10.53 -14.03
CA PHE A 155 -10.45 9.81 -13.22
C PHE A 155 -9.74 9.09 -12.07
N TRP A 156 -10.08 9.45 -10.83
CA TRP A 156 -9.40 8.96 -9.65
C TRP A 156 -10.29 8.09 -8.78
N GLY A 157 -9.66 7.12 -8.12
CA GLY A 157 -10.28 6.20 -7.16
C GLY A 157 -10.71 4.86 -7.76
N PRO A 158 -11.19 3.94 -6.90
CA PRO A 158 -11.23 4.08 -5.44
C PRO A 158 -9.85 3.90 -4.80
N THR A 159 -9.71 4.34 -3.56
CA THR A 159 -8.56 3.95 -2.73
C THR A 159 -8.80 2.55 -2.14
N GLY A 160 -7.94 1.61 -2.50
CA GLY A 160 -8.11 0.18 -2.17
C GLY A 160 -9.02 -0.56 -3.16
N ALA A 161 -9.60 -1.68 -2.72
CA ALA A 161 -10.37 -2.56 -3.60
C ALA A 161 -11.71 -1.97 -4.08
N GLU A 162 -12.33 -1.11 -3.27
CA GLU A 162 -13.61 -0.46 -3.55
C GLU A 162 -13.71 0.87 -2.81
N GLY A 163 -14.61 1.78 -3.21
CA GLY A 163 -14.74 3.08 -2.56
C GLY A 163 -15.28 4.20 -3.46
N PRO A 164 -15.33 5.44 -2.93
CA PRO A 164 -15.68 6.63 -3.72
C PRO A 164 -14.63 6.91 -4.80
N CYS A 165 -15.09 7.37 -5.96
CA CYS A 165 -14.26 7.73 -7.12
C CYS A 165 -15.00 8.71 -8.04
N GLY A 166 -14.28 9.32 -8.98
CA GLY A 166 -14.91 10.11 -10.03
C GLY A 166 -13.97 10.91 -10.92
N PRO A 167 -14.55 11.70 -11.85
CA PRO A 167 -13.81 12.64 -12.68
C PRO A 167 -12.99 13.61 -11.84
N THR A 168 -11.89 14.08 -12.39
CA THR A 168 -10.95 14.95 -11.69
C THR A 168 -10.53 16.11 -12.57
N THR A 169 -10.25 17.25 -11.95
CA THR A 169 -9.51 18.34 -12.57
C THR A 169 -8.17 18.53 -11.87
N GLU A 170 -7.11 18.75 -12.65
CA GLU A 170 -5.77 18.97 -12.10
C GLU A 170 -5.25 20.35 -12.47
N ILE A 171 -4.49 20.96 -11.56
CA ILE A 171 -3.99 22.32 -11.66
C ILE A 171 -2.48 22.28 -11.89
N TYR A 172 -2.05 22.92 -12.97
CA TYR A 172 -0.66 22.96 -13.38
C TYR A 172 -0.07 24.37 -13.22
N VAL A 173 1.08 24.44 -12.54
CA VAL A 173 1.87 25.66 -12.39
C VAL A 173 3.31 25.37 -12.81
N ASN A 174 3.84 26.16 -13.74
CA ASN A 174 5.17 25.97 -14.34
C ASN A 174 5.37 24.53 -14.87
N GLY A 175 4.34 23.98 -15.51
CA GLY A 175 4.34 22.59 -16.02
C GLY A 175 4.26 21.47 -14.97
N MET A 176 4.17 21.77 -13.67
CA MET A 176 4.02 20.78 -12.60
C MET A 176 2.57 20.70 -12.11
N GLU A 177 2.03 19.49 -12.01
CA GLU A 177 0.76 19.24 -11.30
C GLU A 177 0.97 19.46 -9.80
N VAL A 178 0.30 20.48 -9.27
CA VAL A 178 0.42 20.87 -7.85
C VAL A 178 -0.80 20.46 -7.04
N TRP A 179 -1.97 20.28 -7.68
CA TRP A 179 -3.22 19.98 -6.99
C TRP A 179 -4.20 19.25 -7.92
N ASN A 180 -4.79 18.16 -7.45
CA ASN A 180 -5.95 17.53 -8.05
C ASN A 180 -7.23 17.74 -7.21
N ILE A 181 -8.37 17.82 -7.90
CA ILE A 181 -9.71 17.94 -7.32
C ILE A 181 -10.56 16.84 -7.93
N VAL A 182 -10.75 15.77 -7.18
CA VAL A 182 -11.57 14.61 -7.51
C VAL A 182 -13.02 14.88 -7.10
N PHE A 183 -13.93 14.69 -8.05
CA PHE A 183 -15.36 14.85 -7.84
C PHE A 183 -15.97 13.48 -7.58
N ASN A 184 -16.01 13.08 -6.31
CA ASN A 184 -16.60 11.81 -5.89
C ASN A 184 -18.11 11.83 -6.18
N GLU A 185 -18.48 11.23 -7.30
CA GLU A 185 -19.87 11.08 -7.74
C GLU A 185 -20.26 9.62 -7.97
N TYR A 186 -19.29 8.69 -7.94
CA TYR A 186 -19.52 7.25 -8.01
C TYR A 186 -18.87 6.51 -6.83
N TYR A 187 -19.44 5.38 -6.47
CA TYR A 187 -18.82 4.33 -5.67
C TYR A 187 -18.46 3.18 -6.61
N GLN A 188 -17.17 2.85 -6.70
CA GLN A 188 -16.70 1.67 -7.42
C GLN A 188 -16.71 0.47 -6.49
N ASN A 189 -17.48 -0.56 -6.83
CA ASN A 189 -17.47 -1.83 -6.12
C ASN A 189 -16.21 -2.64 -6.48
N SER A 190 -15.92 -3.67 -5.69
CA SER A 190 -14.75 -4.55 -5.89
C SER A 190 -14.72 -5.29 -7.24
N ASP A 191 -15.87 -5.43 -7.91
CA ASP A 191 -15.97 -5.98 -9.27
C ASP A 191 -15.72 -4.95 -10.39
N GLY A 192 -15.40 -3.70 -10.03
CA GLY A 192 -15.17 -2.59 -10.95
C GLY A 192 -16.43 -1.85 -11.40
N THR A 193 -17.62 -2.29 -10.98
CA THR A 193 -18.87 -1.61 -11.35
C THR A 193 -19.02 -0.28 -10.61
N LEU A 194 -19.53 0.73 -11.31
CA LEU A 194 -19.78 2.06 -10.76
C LEU A 194 -21.25 2.24 -10.39
N LYS A 195 -21.51 2.74 -9.18
CA LYS A 195 -22.83 3.16 -8.74
C LYS A 195 -22.80 4.65 -8.38
N PRO A 196 -23.78 5.46 -8.78
CA PRO A 196 -23.84 6.85 -8.33
C PRO A 196 -23.87 6.95 -6.79
N LEU A 197 -23.12 7.89 -6.22
CA LEU A 197 -23.18 8.19 -4.79
C LEU A 197 -24.46 8.97 -4.46
N GLU A 198 -25.11 8.63 -3.35
CA GLU A 198 -26.22 9.42 -2.82
C GLU A 198 -25.76 10.82 -2.39
N THR A 199 -24.61 10.88 -1.73
CA THR A 199 -23.94 12.13 -1.34
C THR A 199 -22.68 12.30 -2.17
N LYS A 200 -22.74 13.25 -3.10
CA LYS A 200 -21.55 13.66 -3.85
C LYS A 200 -20.56 14.36 -2.93
N GLY A 201 -19.26 14.23 -3.21
CA GLY A 201 -18.25 14.91 -2.41
C GLY A 201 -16.99 15.33 -3.15
N ILE A 202 -16.20 16.14 -2.46
CA ILE A 202 -14.94 16.68 -2.98
C ILE A 202 -13.81 15.96 -2.26
N ASP A 203 -12.88 15.43 -3.05
CA ASP A 203 -11.61 14.88 -2.60
C ASP A 203 -10.49 15.64 -3.28
N THR A 204 -9.61 16.29 -2.52
CA THR A 204 -8.47 16.99 -3.09
C THR A 204 -7.15 16.49 -2.54
N GLY A 205 -6.13 16.49 -3.40
CA GLY A 205 -4.76 16.16 -3.05
C GLY A 205 -3.78 17.16 -3.63
N MET A 206 -3.12 17.92 -2.76
CA MET A 206 -2.05 18.84 -3.09
C MET A 206 -0.76 18.38 -2.41
N GLY A 207 0.25 18.01 -3.20
CA GLY A 207 1.55 17.58 -2.66
C GLY A 207 2.29 18.79 -2.08
N LEU A 208 2.55 18.79 -0.77
CA LEU A 208 3.27 19.87 -0.09
C LEU A 208 4.63 20.14 -0.75
N GLU A 209 5.34 19.06 -1.05
CA GLU A 209 6.67 19.09 -1.61
C GLU A 209 6.72 19.71 -3.00
N ARG A 210 5.76 19.37 -3.87
CA ARG A 210 5.62 19.96 -5.20
C ARG A 210 5.23 21.43 -5.12
N LEU A 211 4.26 21.77 -4.26
CA LEU A 211 3.87 23.16 -4.06
C LEU A 211 5.04 24.00 -3.54
N ALA A 212 5.78 23.50 -2.53
CA ALA A 212 6.95 24.18 -2.00
C ALA A 212 8.03 24.39 -3.08
N MET A 213 8.25 23.40 -3.95
CA MET A 213 9.18 23.52 -5.07
C MET A 213 8.82 24.68 -5.99
N VAL A 214 7.54 24.77 -6.39
CA VAL A 214 7.04 25.82 -7.28
C VAL A 214 7.07 27.19 -6.59
N VAL A 215 6.57 27.28 -5.35
CA VAL A 215 6.52 28.54 -4.57
C VAL A 215 7.92 29.10 -4.28
N GLN A 216 8.92 28.24 -4.14
CA GLN A 216 10.31 28.65 -3.87
C GLN A 216 11.15 28.80 -5.15
N GLY A 217 10.58 28.54 -6.34
CA GLY A 217 11.29 28.62 -7.61
C GLY A 217 12.46 27.65 -7.70
N LYS A 218 12.34 26.46 -7.11
CA LYS A 218 13.37 25.41 -7.12
C LYS A 218 13.21 24.49 -8.33
N LYS A 219 14.31 23.88 -8.76
CA LYS A 219 14.29 22.99 -9.94
C LYS A 219 13.80 21.58 -9.62
N ASN A 220 13.98 21.17 -8.37
CA ASN A 220 13.55 19.88 -7.86
C ASN A 220 13.15 20.02 -6.39
N ILE A 221 12.35 19.08 -5.93
CA ILE A 221 11.80 19.06 -4.57
C ILE A 221 12.90 19.05 -3.51
N PHE A 222 14.04 18.39 -3.77
CA PHE A 222 15.14 18.25 -2.81
C PHE A 222 15.94 19.54 -2.57
N GLU A 223 15.71 20.59 -3.37
CA GLU A 223 16.28 21.92 -3.17
C GLU A 223 15.42 22.84 -2.28
N THR A 224 14.23 22.37 -1.89
CA THR A 224 13.33 23.12 -1.01
C THR A 224 13.79 23.08 0.44
N ASP A 225 13.25 23.98 1.25
CA ASP A 225 13.50 24.00 2.70
C ASP A 225 13.08 22.70 3.41
N LEU A 226 12.14 21.93 2.87
CA LEU A 226 11.75 20.59 3.37
C LEU A 226 12.93 19.61 3.47
N PHE A 227 13.99 19.82 2.68
CA PHE A 227 15.18 18.97 2.62
C PHE A 227 16.44 19.67 3.11
N ALA A 228 16.32 20.84 3.77
CA ALA A 228 17.46 21.58 4.31
C ALA A 228 18.30 20.75 5.30
N PHE A 229 17.68 19.80 6.01
CA PHE A 229 18.33 18.86 6.92
C PHE A 229 19.29 17.87 6.23
N ALA A 230 19.15 17.65 4.92
CA ALA A 230 19.86 16.64 4.14
C ALA A 230 20.90 17.23 3.17
N LYS A 231 21.51 18.35 3.52
CA LYS A 231 22.50 19.01 2.66
C LYS A 231 23.68 18.07 2.38
N ASN A 232 24.07 17.93 1.11
CA ASN A 232 25.13 17.02 0.63
C ASN A 232 24.86 15.53 0.88
N VAL A 233 23.60 15.16 1.12
CA VAL A 233 23.14 13.76 1.16
C VAL A 233 22.51 13.44 -0.19
N SER A 234 22.63 12.19 -0.64
CA SER A 234 21.93 11.77 -1.86
C SER A 234 20.42 11.90 -1.70
N ARG A 235 19.72 12.30 -2.78
CA ARG A 235 18.26 12.50 -2.79
C ARG A 235 17.49 11.27 -2.27
N ILE A 236 17.95 10.08 -2.65
CA ILE A 236 17.38 8.80 -2.21
C ILE A 236 17.49 8.64 -0.70
N VAL A 237 18.68 8.89 -0.13
CA VAL A 237 18.88 8.76 1.32
C VAL A 237 18.06 9.82 2.07
N ALA A 238 17.98 11.04 1.55
CA ALA A 238 17.19 12.12 2.13
C ALA A 238 15.69 11.79 2.23
N ASP A 239 15.08 11.32 1.13
CA ASP A 239 13.68 10.87 1.10
C ASP A 239 13.45 9.66 2.01
N HIS A 240 14.25 8.61 1.85
CA HIS A 240 14.03 7.36 2.57
C HIS A 240 14.20 7.53 4.09
N CYS A 241 15.05 8.44 4.56
CA CYS A 241 15.15 8.76 5.99
C CYS A 241 13.85 9.35 6.55
N ARG A 242 13.12 10.18 5.78
CA ARG A 242 11.78 10.65 6.15
C ARG A 242 10.83 9.47 6.30
N GLY A 243 10.72 8.63 5.27
CA GLY A 243 9.86 7.44 5.29
C GLY A 243 10.16 6.49 6.46
N ILE A 244 11.44 6.23 6.74
CA ILE A 244 11.88 5.39 7.87
C ILE A 244 11.42 5.96 9.21
N ALA A 245 11.66 7.26 9.45
CA ALA A 245 11.31 7.90 10.71
C ALA A 245 9.80 7.83 10.98
N PHE A 246 8.98 8.12 9.98
CA PHE A 246 7.52 8.07 10.10
C PHE A 246 6.97 6.65 10.27
N LEU A 247 7.48 5.66 9.50
CA LEU A 247 7.05 4.27 9.63
C LEU A 247 7.35 3.70 11.03
N ILE A 248 8.54 3.93 11.58
CA ILE A 248 8.90 3.46 12.92
C ILE A 248 8.05 4.14 13.99
N SER A 249 7.81 5.44 13.84
CA SER A 249 7.00 6.22 14.76
C SER A 249 5.53 5.77 14.75
N ASP A 250 5.02 5.33 13.61
CA ASP A 250 3.70 4.71 13.46
C ASP A 250 3.67 3.22 13.85
N GLY A 251 4.77 2.68 14.37
CA GLY A 251 4.82 1.36 15.01
C GLY A 251 5.29 0.21 14.11
N VAL A 252 5.74 0.49 12.89
CA VAL A 252 6.27 -0.54 11.99
C VAL A 252 7.63 -1.05 12.47
N GLN A 253 7.81 -2.36 12.41
CA GLN A 253 9.07 -3.04 12.73
C GLN A 253 9.62 -3.75 11.48
N PRO A 254 10.95 -3.75 11.26
CA PRO A 254 11.56 -4.46 10.14
C PRO A 254 11.19 -5.95 10.14
N SER A 255 10.73 -6.45 8.99
CA SER A 255 10.31 -7.84 8.83
C SER A 255 10.51 -8.35 7.39
N ASN A 256 10.18 -9.61 7.11
CA ASN A 256 10.21 -10.19 5.76
C ASN A 256 8.87 -10.06 5.00
N LYS A 257 7.86 -9.38 5.57
CA LYS A 257 6.52 -9.28 4.98
C LYS A 257 5.97 -7.86 5.07
N GLU A 258 5.14 -7.50 4.09
CA GLU A 258 4.23 -6.34 4.14
C GLU A 258 4.95 -5.03 4.54
N GLN A 259 4.39 -4.24 5.45
CA GLN A 259 4.95 -2.94 5.83
C GLN A 259 6.36 -3.10 6.42
N GLY A 260 6.59 -4.16 7.19
CA GLY A 260 7.89 -4.46 7.77
C GLY A 260 8.96 -4.79 6.72
N TYR A 261 8.58 -5.40 5.60
CA TYR A 261 9.48 -5.61 4.47
C TYR A 261 9.88 -4.29 3.81
N ILE A 262 8.93 -3.38 3.62
CA ILE A 262 9.22 -2.06 3.05
C ILE A 262 10.13 -1.26 3.98
N LEU A 263 9.83 -1.18 5.28
CA LEU A 263 10.70 -0.52 6.24
C LEU A 263 12.12 -1.11 6.22
N ARG A 264 12.22 -2.44 6.22
CA ARG A 264 13.52 -3.13 6.13
C ARG A 264 14.26 -2.78 4.85
N ARG A 265 13.58 -2.76 3.70
CA ARG A 265 14.16 -2.40 2.39
C ARG A 265 14.70 -0.98 2.42
N LEU A 266 13.93 -0.02 2.93
CA LEU A 266 14.36 1.38 3.04
C LEU A 266 15.59 1.51 3.95
N ILE A 267 15.56 0.93 5.16
CA ILE A 267 16.70 0.97 6.11
C ILE A 267 17.97 0.41 5.47
N ARG A 268 17.87 -0.77 4.82
CA ARG A 268 19.04 -1.40 4.18
C ARG A 268 19.56 -0.55 3.02
N ARG A 269 18.67 0.04 2.22
CA ARG A 269 19.06 0.90 1.10
C ARG A 269 19.81 2.14 1.58
N VAL A 270 19.34 2.80 2.64
CA VAL A 270 20.06 3.97 3.19
C VAL A 270 21.38 3.62 3.85
N ILE A 271 21.50 2.46 4.51
CA ILE A 271 22.78 2.01 5.09
C ILE A 271 23.81 1.72 3.99
N ILE A 272 23.39 1.05 2.90
CA ILE A 272 24.28 0.70 1.80
C ILE A 272 24.70 1.95 1.02
N GLN A 273 23.77 2.87 0.73
CA GLN A 273 24.07 4.11 -0.01
C GLN A 273 24.70 5.21 0.85
N GLY A 274 24.52 5.17 2.16
CA GLY A 274 25.02 6.17 3.10
C GLY A 274 26.45 5.93 3.59
N GLN A 275 27.21 5.00 2.98
CA GLN A 275 28.59 4.71 3.39
C GLN A 275 29.59 5.84 3.09
N ASP A 276 29.17 6.90 2.40
CA ASP A 276 30.01 8.03 1.97
C ASP A 276 30.37 9.03 3.09
N GLY A 277 30.34 8.62 4.37
CA GLY A 277 30.87 9.40 5.49
C GLY A 277 29.88 10.30 6.25
N ASN A 278 28.58 10.26 5.94
CA ASN A 278 27.55 10.96 6.71
C ASN A 278 27.01 10.10 7.87
N ASN A 279 26.80 10.68 9.05
CA ASN A 279 26.22 9.96 10.18
C ASN A 279 24.70 9.76 9.98
N LEU A 280 24.30 8.58 9.51
CA LEU A 280 22.90 8.20 9.27
C LEU A 280 22.00 8.49 10.48
N TYR A 281 22.49 8.29 11.71
CA TYR A 281 21.71 8.52 12.91
C TYR A 281 21.45 10.02 13.14
N GLU A 282 22.44 10.87 12.91
CA GLU A 282 22.25 12.33 12.98
C GLU A 282 21.26 12.83 11.92
N LEU A 283 21.29 12.23 10.73
CA LEU A 283 20.34 12.55 9.67
C LEU A 283 18.90 12.18 10.06
N LEU A 284 18.69 10.97 10.59
CA LEU A 284 17.39 10.53 11.10
C LEU A 284 16.91 11.40 12.26
N ASN A 285 17.80 11.80 13.15
CA ASN A 285 17.46 12.71 14.25
C ASN A 285 17.06 14.08 13.71
N SER A 286 17.75 14.60 12.68
CA SER A 286 17.41 15.86 12.04
C SER A 286 16.02 15.82 11.39
N VAL A 287 15.66 14.70 10.75
CA VAL A 287 14.28 14.46 10.28
C VAL A 287 13.29 14.53 11.45
N VAL A 288 13.55 13.81 12.54
CA VAL A 288 12.65 13.83 13.70
C VAL A 288 12.48 15.24 14.22
N GLN A 289 13.56 16.01 14.40
CA GLN A 289 13.49 17.38 14.93
C GLN A 289 12.72 18.33 14.00
N GLU A 290 12.92 18.23 12.69
CA GLU A 290 12.22 19.07 11.70
C GLU A 290 10.70 18.84 11.74
N TYR A 291 10.27 17.58 11.86
CA TYR A 291 8.86 17.22 11.76
C TYR A 291 8.14 17.14 13.11
N LYS A 292 8.85 17.09 14.25
CA LYS A 292 8.27 16.98 15.60
C LYS A 292 7.24 18.05 15.95
N PRO A 293 7.40 19.34 15.55
CA PRO A 293 6.37 20.35 15.78
C PRO A 293 5.02 20.04 15.15
N PHE A 294 5.00 19.27 14.06
CA PHE A 294 3.79 18.88 13.32
C PHE A 294 3.30 17.48 13.72
N TYR A 295 4.23 16.58 14.08
CA TYR A 295 3.95 15.19 14.40
C TYR A 295 4.61 14.79 15.73
N PRO A 296 3.94 15.05 16.87
CA PRO A 296 4.51 14.83 18.20
C PRO A 296 4.85 13.37 18.51
N ASN A 297 4.29 12.41 17.75
CA ASN A 297 4.56 10.99 17.91
C ASN A 297 5.92 10.54 17.35
N LEU A 298 6.66 11.44 16.68
CA LEU A 298 8.03 11.15 16.23
C LEU A 298 9.00 11.02 17.41
N ASP A 299 9.66 9.87 17.48
CA ASP A 299 10.54 9.47 18.58
C ASP A 299 11.94 9.13 18.08
N GLU A 300 12.89 10.01 18.37
CA GLU A 300 14.31 9.90 18.02
C GLU A 300 14.96 8.63 18.55
N ASN A 301 14.65 8.27 19.81
CA ASN A 301 15.26 7.12 20.48
C ASN A 301 14.77 5.83 19.82
N LYS A 302 13.45 5.74 19.60
CA LYS A 302 12.83 4.59 18.94
C LYS A 302 13.32 4.40 17.51
N VAL A 303 13.40 5.48 16.73
CA VAL A 303 13.92 5.46 15.36
C VAL A 303 15.37 4.95 15.35
N THR A 304 16.21 5.52 16.22
CA THR A 304 17.63 5.14 16.33
C THR A 304 17.80 3.68 16.74
N GLU A 305 17.05 3.21 17.74
CA GLU A 305 17.12 1.83 18.23
C GLU A 305 16.76 0.82 17.14
N VAL A 306 15.64 1.03 16.44
CA VAL A 306 15.17 0.11 15.39
C VAL A 306 16.15 0.08 14.21
N VAL A 307 16.68 1.23 13.81
CA VAL A 307 17.66 1.30 12.71
C VAL A 307 18.98 0.63 13.10
N LYS A 308 19.48 0.84 14.33
CA LYS A 308 20.67 0.14 14.83
C LYS A 308 20.49 -1.38 14.83
N ALA A 309 19.35 -1.86 15.33
CA ALA A 309 19.06 -3.29 15.38
C ALA A 309 18.99 -3.93 13.98
N GLU A 310 18.43 -3.23 12.98
CA GLU A 310 18.44 -3.73 11.60
C GLU A 310 19.82 -3.60 10.93
N ALA A 311 20.58 -2.57 11.24
CA ALA A 311 21.96 -2.42 10.76
C ALA A 311 22.83 -3.59 11.22
N GLU A 312 22.78 -3.96 12.51
CA GLU A 312 23.50 -5.12 13.03
C GLU A 312 23.13 -6.43 12.29
N LYS A 313 21.84 -6.62 11.99
CA LYS A 313 21.37 -7.78 11.22
C LYS A 313 21.88 -7.74 9.79
N LEU A 314 21.88 -6.58 9.15
CA LEU A 314 22.40 -6.38 7.80
C LEU A 314 23.89 -6.74 7.76
N TRP A 315 24.71 -6.19 8.66
CA TRP A 315 26.15 -6.46 8.69
C TRP A 315 26.47 -7.93 8.92
N LYS A 316 25.74 -8.61 9.82
CA LYS A 316 25.85 -10.06 10.01
C LYS A 316 25.47 -10.83 8.73
N THR A 317 24.51 -10.33 7.95
CA THR A 317 24.08 -10.96 6.69
C THR A 317 25.11 -10.74 5.59
N LEU A 318 25.63 -9.52 5.43
CA LEU A 318 26.68 -9.19 4.47
C LEU A 318 27.98 -9.94 4.76
N ALA A 319 28.38 -10.06 6.03
CA ALA A 319 29.55 -10.85 6.42
C ALA A 319 29.44 -12.32 6.00
N LYS A 320 28.24 -12.91 6.12
CA LYS A 320 27.98 -14.27 5.61
C LYS A 320 28.05 -14.32 4.09
N GLY A 321 27.45 -13.35 3.40
CA GLY A 321 27.53 -13.24 1.95
C GLY A 321 28.97 -13.16 1.43
N LEU A 322 29.81 -12.35 2.08
CA LEU A 322 31.24 -12.24 1.76
C LEU A 322 31.97 -13.56 2.02
N ALA A 323 31.64 -14.27 3.10
CA ALA A 323 32.21 -15.58 3.37
C ALA A 323 31.83 -16.61 2.30
N GLU A 324 30.60 -16.60 1.80
CA GLU A 324 30.17 -17.45 0.68
C GLU A 324 30.87 -17.06 -0.64
N LEU A 325 30.95 -15.76 -0.94
CA LEU A 325 31.69 -15.24 -2.09
C LEU A 325 33.16 -15.69 -2.06
N ASN A 326 33.77 -15.72 -0.88
CA ASN A 326 35.15 -16.16 -0.70
C ASN A 326 35.39 -17.65 -0.98
N LYS A 327 34.35 -18.50 -0.95
CA LYS A 327 34.45 -19.93 -1.30
C LYS A 327 34.38 -20.21 -2.80
N LEU A 328 33.86 -19.26 -3.59
CA LEU A 328 33.69 -19.44 -5.04
C LEU A 328 35.00 -19.22 -5.79
N GLU A 329 35.24 -19.97 -6.86
CA GLU A 329 36.41 -19.74 -7.74
C GLU A 329 36.13 -18.66 -8.79
N SER A 330 34.92 -18.66 -9.34
CA SER A 330 34.42 -17.66 -10.28
C SER A 330 32.97 -17.31 -9.98
N VAL A 331 32.54 -16.13 -10.40
CA VAL A 331 31.18 -15.62 -10.22
C VAL A 331 30.63 -15.15 -11.56
N ASP A 332 29.57 -15.82 -12.02
CA ASP A 332 28.77 -15.39 -13.17
C ASP A 332 27.60 -14.49 -12.74
N ILE A 333 26.84 -13.97 -13.71
CA ILE A 333 25.69 -13.11 -13.46
C ILE A 333 24.64 -13.78 -12.56
N SER A 334 24.36 -15.08 -12.77
CA SER A 334 23.36 -15.81 -11.97
C SER A 334 23.80 -15.91 -10.52
N THR A 335 25.07 -16.21 -10.27
CA THR A 335 25.62 -16.35 -8.92
C THR A 335 25.76 -15.00 -8.24
N ALA A 336 26.20 -13.97 -8.96
CA ALA A 336 26.21 -12.59 -8.47
C ALA A 336 24.81 -12.15 -8.02
N PHE A 337 23.80 -12.43 -8.84
CA PHE A 337 22.41 -12.11 -8.51
C PHE A 337 21.90 -12.91 -7.31
N LYS A 338 22.21 -14.20 -7.19
CA LYS A 338 21.87 -15.01 -6.00
C LYS A 338 22.52 -14.47 -4.73
N LEU A 339 23.77 -14.01 -4.80
CA LEU A 339 24.47 -13.40 -3.66
C LEU A 339 23.82 -12.09 -3.24
N TYR A 340 23.39 -11.28 -4.21
CA TYR A 340 22.59 -10.09 -3.97
C TYR A 340 21.22 -10.41 -3.35
N GLU A 341 20.46 -11.33 -3.92
CA GLU A 341 19.11 -11.68 -3.46
C GLU A 341 19.14 -12.31 -2.05
N SER A 342 20.11 -13.21 -1.80
CA SER A 342 20.18 -13.98 -0.56
C SER A 342 20.82 -13.21 0.59
N TYR A 343 21.84 -12.39 0.29
CA TYR A 343 22.66 -11.76 1.32
C TYR A 343 22.69 -10.23 1.24
N GLY A 344 22.20 -9.62 0.16
CA GLY A 344 22.22 -8.18 -0.06
C GLY A 344 23.59 -7.64 -0.48
N LEU A 345 24.51 -8.49 -0.97
CA LEU A 345 25.85 -8.05 -1.37
C LEU A 345 25.77 -7.05 -2.53
N PRO A 346 26.34 -5.83 -2.39
CA PRO A 346 26.39 -4.86 -3.49
C PRO A 346 27.20 -5.37 -4.69
N TYR A 347 26.86 -4.88 -5.88
CA TYR A 347 27.59 -5.17 -7.12
C TYR A 347 29.10 -4.92 -6.95
N GLU A 348 29.49 -3.77 -6.40
CA GLU A 348 30.90 -3.41 -6.20
C GLU A 348 31.62 -4.43 -5.31
N SER A 349 31.01 -4.87 -4.21
CA SER A 349 31.60 -5.91 -3.34
C SER A 349 31.80 -7.24 -4.06
N ILE A 350 30.90 -7.59 -4.98
CA ILE A 350 31.03 -8.80 -5.81
C ILE A 350 32.11 -8.59 -6.86
N LYS A 351 32.14 -7.43 -7.52
CA LYS A 351 33.10 -7.09 -8.59
C LYS A 351 34.53 -7.01 -8.07
N ASP A 352 34.73 -6.31 -6.95
CA ASP A 352 36.02 -6.08 -6.31
C ASP A 352 36.65 -7.35 -5.72
N SER A 353 35.87 -8.44 -5.59
CA SER A 353 36.41 -9.74 -5.19
C SER A 353 37.43 -10.31 -6.18
N GLY A 354 37.48 -9.80 -7.42
CA GLY A 354 38.31 -10.31 -8.51
C GLY A 354 37.82 -11.63 -9.11
N LYS A 355 36.73 -12.19 -8.58
CA LYS A 355 36.12 -13.47 -9.01
C LYS A 355 35.05 -13.29 -10.08
N ALA A 356 34.52 -12.08 -10.22
CA ALA A 356 33.47 -11.70 -11.16
C ALA A 356 34.05 -10.92 -12.37
N LYS A 357 35.02 -11.51 -13.08
CA LYS A 357 35.77 -10.82 -14.14
C LYS A 357 34.87 -10.33 -15.28
N ASP A 358 33.98 -11.20 -15.74
CA ASP A 358 33.09 -10.94 -16.88
C ASP A 358 31.76 -10.25 -16.48
N LEU A 359 31.54 -10.05 -15.17
CA LEU A 359 30.34 -9.37 -14.68
C LEU A 359 30.42 -7.88 -15.01
N THR A 360 29.53 -7.38 -15.85
CA THR A 360 29.41 -5.94 -16.13
C THR A 360 28.30 -5.32 -15.29
N ARG A 361 28.38 -4.00 -15.09
CA ARG A 361 27.36 -3.25 -14.35
C ARG A 361 26.03 -3.30 -15.09
N GLU A 362 26.07 -3.20 -16.41
CA GLU A 362 24.91 -3.24 -17.28
C GLU A 362 24.19 -4.59 -17.19
N ALA A 363 24.92 -5.70 -17.21
CA ALA A 363 24.33 -7.04 -17.10
C ALA A 363 23.67 -7.25 -15.73
N PHE A 364 24.30 -6.75 -14.66
CA PHE A 364 23.74 -6.79 -13.32
C PHE A 364 22.48 -5.94 -13.18
N ASP A 365 22.49 -4.72 -13.73
CA ASP A 365 21.35 -3.82 -13.71
C ASP A 365 20.17 -4.36 -14.57
N MET A 366 20.44 -5.04 -15.68
CA MET A 366 19.41 -5.72 -16.48
C MET A 366 18.74 -6.87 -15.71
N GLU A 367 19.50 -7.69 -15.00
CA GLU A 367 18.92 -8.78 -14.18
C GLU A 367 18.12 -8.22 -13.00
N MET A 368 18.61 -7.15 -12.37
CA MET A 368 17.89 -6.37 -11.37
C MET A 368 16.56 -5.84 -11.90
N GLN A 369 16.55 -5.27 -13.11
CA GLN A 369 15.34 -4.75 -13.75
C GLN A 369 14.33 -5.85 -14.03
N ARG A 370 14.77 -6.98 -14.59
CA ARG A 370 13.94 -8.16 -14.82
C ARG A 370 13.30 -8.67 -13.53
N HIS A 371 14.06 -8.74 -12.43
CA HIS A 371 13.52 -9.14 -11.14
C HIS A 371 12.54 -8.12 -10.55
N ARG A 372 12.78 -6.82 -10.76
CA ARG A 372 11.85 -5.76 -10.37
C ARG A 372 10.52 -5.88 -11.09
N GLU A 373 10.52 -6.15 -12.40
CA GLU A 373 9.29 -6.34 -13.18
C GLU A 373 8.47 -7.52 -12.66
N ILE A 374 9.13 -8.64 -12.35
CA ILE A 374 8.48 -9.81 -11.73
C ILE A 374 7.90 -9.44 -10.34
N SER A 375 8.63 -8.65 -9.55
CA SER A 375 8.21 -8.23 -8.21
C SER A 375 7.06 -7.22 -8.23
N ARG A 376 7.10 -6.24 -9.16
CA ARG A 376 6.05 -5.23 -9.38
C ARG A 376 4.74 -5.90 -9.80
N ALA A 377 4.79 -6.80 -10.78
CA ALA A 377 3.62 -7.57 -11.21
C ALA A 377 3.00 -8.40 -10.07
N GLY A 378 3.79 -8.84 -9.09
CA GLY A 378 3.30 -9.52 -7.89
C GLY A 378 2.69 -8.59 -6.83
N ALA A 379 3.20 -7.36 -6.70
CA ALA A 379 2.71 -6.36 -5.75
C ALA A 379 1.39 -5.71 -6.22
N ASP A 380 1.31 -5.36 -7.51
CA ASP A 380 0.11 -4.78 -8.12
C ASP A 380 -1.09 -5.75 -8.05
N LYS A 381 -0.83 -7.05 -8.23
CA LYS A 381 -1.82 -8.13 -8.07
C LYS A 381 -2.31 -8.33 -6.64
N LYS A 382 -1.55 -7.91 -5.62
CA LYS A 382 -1.82 -8.22 -4.20
C LYS A 382 -2.43 -7.05 -3.43
N PHE A 383 -2.06 -5.81 -3.77
CA PHE A 383 -2.47 -4.62 -2.99
C PHE A 383 -3.14 -3.52 -3.83
N GLY A 384 -3.50 -3.81 -5.08
CA GLY A 384 -4.10 -2.82 -5.98
C GLY A 384 -3.13 -1.69 -6.26
N GLY A 385 -2.46 -1.76 -7.41
CA GLY A 385 -1.72 -0.60 -7.93
C GLY A 385 -2.64 0.64 -7.88
N HIS A 386 -2.08 1.77 -7.46
CA HIS A 386 -2.83 3.03 -7.40
C HIS A 386 -3.44 3.31 -8.77
N GLY A 387 -4.76 3.21 -8.84
CA GLY A 387 -5.54 3.44 -10.04
C GLY A 387 -5.05 2.60 -11.22
N MET A 388 -5.45 1.33 -11.30
CA MET A 388 -5.89 0.69 -12.55
C MET A 388 -6.46 -0.73 -12.29
N THR A 389 -7.67 -0.91 -12.82
CA THR A 389 -8.41 -2.15 -13.10
C THR A 389 -8.66 -3.13 -11.95
N GLY A 390 -9.89 -3.08 -11.43
CA GLY A 390 -10.50 -4.22 -10.76
C GLY A 390 -10.70 -5.36 -11.77
N GLU A 391 -10.15 -6.53 -11.47
CA GLU A 391 -10.54 -7.77 -12.15
C GLU A 391 -11.69 -8.40 -11.37
N ALA A 392 -12.74 -8.77 -12.11
CA ALA A 392 -13.86 -9.56 -11.62
C ALA A 392 -13.41 -10.84 -10.89
N SER A 393 -14.23 -11.31 -9.94
CA SER A 393 -13.99 -12.53 -9.17
C SER A 393 -13.74 -13.75 -10.08
N ASP A 394 -12.47 -14.11 -10.25
CA ASP A 394 -12.04 -15.30 -10.98
C ASP A 394 -12.64 -16.58 -10.34
N PRO A 395 -13.40 -17.40 -11.10
CA PRO A 395 -13.93 -18.69 -10.63
C PRO A 395 -12.86 -19.60 -10.00
N ILE A 396 -11.62 -19.57 -10.48
CA ILE A 396 -10.51 -20.35 -9.93
C ILE A 396 -10.13 -19.87 -8.53
N LYS A 397 -10.11 -18.55 -8.30
CA LYS A 397 -9.86 -17.99 -6.96
C LYS A 397 -10.94 -18.41 -5.96
N THR A 398 -12.18 -18.53 -6.40
CA THR A 398 -13.31 -19.01 -5.58
C THR A 398 -13.14 -20.47 -5.16
N ARG A 399 -12.72 -21.34 -6.10
CA ARG A 399 -12.38 -22.75 -5.82
C ARG A 399 -11.19 -22.86 -4.86
N LEU A 400 -10.09 -22.15 -5.14
CA LEU A 400 -8.88 -22.12 -4.31
C LEU A 400 -9.14 -21.56 -2.90
N HIS A 401 -10.08 -20.62 -2.77
CA HIS A 401 -10.48 -20.12 -1.48
C HIS A 401 -11.12 -21.23 -0.66
N THR A 402 -12.11 -21.93 -1.20
CA THR A 402 -12.74 -23.05 -0.48
C THR A 402 -11.74 -24.17 -0.20
N ALA A 403 -10.83 -24.48 -1.14
CA ALA A 403 -9.73 -25.41 -0.92
C ALA A 403 -8.84 -25.05 0.28
N THR A 404 -8.62 -23.76 0.54
CA THR A 404 -7.84 -23.28 1.68
C THR A 404 -8.48 -23.72 2.99
N HIS A 405 -9.79 -23.53 3.15
CA HIS A 405 -10.53 -23.95 4.35
C HIS A 405 -10.49 -25.47 4.56
N ILE A 406 -10.68 -26.23 3.48
CA ILE A 406 -10.64 -27.71 3.53
C ILE A 406 -9.26 -28.21 3.99
N ILE A 407 -8.18 -27.68 3.40
CA ILE A 407 -6.81 -28.08 3.76
C ILE A 407 -6.47 -27.72 5.20
N VAL A 408 -6.88 -26.53 5.67
CA VAL A 408 -6.60 -26.10 7.04
C VAL A 408 -7.26 -27.04 8.03
N VAL A 409 -8.54 -27.37 7.84
CA VAL A 409 -9.24 -28.35 8.68
C VAL A 409 -8.56 -29.72 8.64
N ALA A 410 -8.15 -30.18 7.46
CA ALA A 410 -7.46 -31.47 7.32
C ALA A 410 -6.12 -31.46 8.07
N LEU A 411 -5.34 -30.38 7.96
CA LEU A 411 -4.09 -30.22 8.70
C LEU A 411 -4.32 -30.15 10.21
N GLU A 412 -5.33 -29.44 10.69
CA GLU A 412 -5.67 -29.37 12.12
C GLU A 412 -6.04 -30.74 12.68
N LYS A 413 -6.79 -31.54 11.92
CA LYS A 413 -7.17 -32.91 12.28
C LYS A 413 -5.95 -33.83 12.34
N VAL A 414 -5.09 -33.79 11.32
CA VAL A 414 -3.88 -34.63 11.26
C VAL A 414 -2.87 -34.24 12.33
N LEU A 415 -2.69 -32.94 12.60
CA LEU A 415 -1.72 -32.45 13.58
C LEU A 415 -2.28 -32.43 15.02
N GLY A 416 -3.58 -32.68 15.20
CA GLY A 416 -4.23 -32.78 16.51
C GLY A 416 -4.31 -31.46 17.28
N GLN A 417 -4.15 -30.32 16.61
CA GLN A 417 -4.25 -29.00 17.24
C GLN A 417 -4.71 -27.94 16.23
N LYS A 418 -5.31 -26.87 16.75
CA LYS A 418 -5.62 -25.67 15.96
C LYS A 418 -4.35 -25.03 15.42
N LEU A 419 -4.43 -24.49 14.22
CA LEU A 419 -3.30 -23.88 13.52
C LEU A 419 -3.57 -22.38 13.36
N PRO A 420 -3.11 -21.53 14.32
CA PRO A 420 -3.32 -20.10 14.21
C PRO A 420 -2.73 -19.58 12.91
N GLN A 421 -3.60 -19.00 12.08
CA GLN A 421 -3.20 -18.45 10.79
C GLN A 421 -2.21 -17.29 11.00
N ALA A 422 -1.17 -17.27 10.17
CA ALA A 422 -0.11 -16.28 10.14
C ALA A 422 -0.08 -15.50 8.81
N GLY A 423 -0.92 -15.89 7.85
CA GLY A 423 -1.11 -15.25 6.55
C GLY A 423 -1.80 -16.20 5.57
N SER A 424 -2.52 -15.66 4.60
CA SER A 424 -3.10 -16.42 3.49
C SER A 424 -2.97 -15.60 2.20
N ASP A 425 -2.93 -16.27 1.06
CA ASP A 425 -2.78 -15.66 -0.27
C ASP A 425 -3.25 -16.65 -1.32
N ILE A 426 -4.11 -16.20 -2.22
CA ILE A 426 -4.68 -17.00 -3.30
C ILE A 426 -4.47 -16.21 -4.59
N ASN A 427 -3.96 -16.87 -5.62
CA ASN A 427 -3.90 -16.33 -6.97
C ASN A 427 -4.58 -17.30 -7.94
N THR A 428 -4.43 -17.09 -9.25
CA THR A 428 -5.07 -17.90 -10.28
C THR A 428 -4.45 -19.28 -10.49
N GLU A 429 -3.32 -19.58 -9.83
CA GLU A 429 -2.56 -20.81 -10.01
C GLU A 429 -2.49 -21.66 -8.75
N ARG A 430 -2.56 -21.04 -7.56
CA ARG A 430 -2.32 -21.71 -6.28
C ARG A 430 -2.94 -20.99 -5.09
N LEU A 431 -3.06 -21.72 -4.00
CA LEU A 431 -3.23 -21.17 -2.65
C LEU A 431 -1.93 -21.27 -1.86
N ARG A 432 -1.77 -20.35 -0.91
CA ARG A 432 -0.69 -20.32 0.07
C ARG A 432 -1.28 -20.02 1.44
N PHE A 433 -1.03 -20.90 2.39
CA PHE A 433 -1.47 -20.72 3.77
C PHE A 433 -0.28 -20.78 4.73
N ASP A 434 -0.15 -19.75 5.56
CA ASP A 434 0.88 -19.64 6.59
C ASP A 434 0.22 -19.86 7.95
N PHE A 435 0.83 -20.67 8.81
CA PHE A 435 0.30 -21.00 10.13
C PHE A 435 1.41 -21.17 11.17
N LYS A 436 1.07 -21.02 12.44
CA LYS A 436 1.99 -21.25 13.55
C LYS A 436 2.07 -22.74 13.88
N PHE A 437 3.26 -23.31 13.76
CA PHE A 437 3.53 -24.69 14.17
C PHE A 437 5.02 -24.84 14.53
N PRO A 438 5.37 -25.41 15.69
CA PRO A 438 6.72 -25.31 16.25
C PRO A 438 7.78 -26.13 15.50
N ARG A 439 7.35 -27.11 14.68
CA ARG A 439 8.24 -28.00 13.93
C ARG A 439 7.85 -28.07 12.46
N LYS A 440 8.66 -28.78 11.66
CA LYS A 440 8.30 -29.14 10.30
C LYS A 440 7.13 -30.14 10.29
N VAL A 441 6.18 -29.93 9.38
CA VAL A 441 5.15 -30.94 9.07
C VAL A 441 5.82 -32.02 8.23
N THR A 442 5.71 -33.26 8.68
CA THR A 442 6.35 -34.39 8.00
C THR A 442 5.66 -34.69 6.68
N SER A 443 6.37 -35.32 5.74
CA SER A 443 5.79 -35.69 4.45
C SER A 443 4.59 -36.63 4.60
N GLU A 444 4.60 -37.49 5.63
CA GLU A 444 3.48 -38.39 5.95
C GLU A 444 2.25 -37.61 6.43
N GLU A 445 2.44 -36.65 7.35
CA GLU A 445 1.35 -35.77 7.81
C GLU A 445 0.78 -34.90 6.67
N LEU A 446 1.64 -34.41 5.78
CA LEU A 446 1.19 -33.65 4.60
C LEU A 446 0.37 -34.53 3.66
N LYS A 447 0.82 -35.77 3.42
CA LYS A 447 0.10 -36.73 2.59
C LYS A 447 -1.26 -37.06 3.22
N GLN A 448 -1.31 -37.34 4.52
CA GLN A 448 -2.55 -37.62 5.23
C GLN A 448 -3.52 -36.43 5.19
N ALA A 449 -3.02 -35.20 5.32
CA ALA A 449 -3.85 -34.01 5.24
C ALA A 449 -4.38 -33.78 3.81
N GLN A 450 -3.56 -34.02 2.79
CA GLN A 450 -4.00 -33.97 1.39
C GLN A 450 -5.06 -35.04 1.08
N ASP A 451 -4.83 -36.28 1.50
CA ASP A 451 -5.75 -37.41 1.29
C ASP A 451 -7.11 -37.11 1.97
N MET A 452 -7.08 -36.59 3.21
CA MET A 452 -8.30 -36.18 3.92
C MET A 452 -8.99 -34.97 3.28
N ALA A 453 -8.23 -33.99 2.78
CA ALA A 453 -8.79 -32.83 2.08
C ALA A 453 -9.54 -33.26 0.81
N ASN A 454 -8.96 -34.18 0.03
CA ASN A 454 -9.62 -34.72 -1.15
C ASN A 454 -10.82 -35.61 -0.79
N GLU A 455 -10.79 -36.36 0.30
CA GLU A 455 -11.98 -37.09 0.78
C GLU A 455 -13.15 -36.15 1.10
N ILE A 456 -12.88 -34.93 1.59
CA ILE A 456 -13.90 -33.90 1.84
C ILE A 456 -14.45 -33.35 0.51
N VAL A 457 -13.59 -33.16 -0.49
CA VAL A 457 -13.99 -32.74 -1.84
C VAL A 457 -14.88 -33.82 -2.48
N ASP A 458 -14.47 -35.08 -2.43
CA ASP A 458 -15.18 -36.22 -3.04
C ASP A 458 -16.56 -36.48 -2.42
N LYS A 459 -16.78 -36.03 -1.18
CA LYS A 459 -18.09 -36.10 -0.50
C LYS A 459 -19.10 -35.07 -1.01
N ASP A 460 -18.67 -34.10 -1.82
CA ASP A 460 -19.49 -33.04 -2.41
C ASP A 460 -20.45 -32.37 -1.40
N LEU A 461 -19.88 -31.93 -0.28
CA LEU A 461 -20.62 -31.37 0.85
C LEU A 461 -21.10 -29.95 0.52
N PRO A 462 -22.30 -29.55 0.98
CA PRO A 462 -22.77 -28.20 0.78
C PRO A 462 -21.92 -27.18 1.55
N VAL A 463 -21.72 -26.03 0.92
CA VAL A 463 -21.05 -24.85 1.47
C VAL A 463 -22.08 -23.73 1.61
N THR A 464 -22.44 -23.42 2.85
CA THR A 464 -23.53 -22.48 3.16
C THR A 464 -23.00 -21.21 3.81
N CYS A 465 -23.58 -20.07 3.47
CA CYS A 465 -23.27 -18.77 4.05
C CYS A 465 -24.46 -18.25 4.86
N GLU A 466 -24.24 -17.91 6.12
CA GLU A 466 -25.21 -17.27 7.00
C GLU A 466 -24.66 -15.94 7.50
N GLU A 467 -25.49 -14.90 7.53
CA GLU A 467 -25.10 -13.62 8.12
C GLU A 467 -25.77 -13.46 9.48
N MET A 468 -24.98 -13.22 10.53
CA MET A 468 -25.44 -13.16 11.91
C MET A 468 -24.60 -12.20 12.76
N ASP A 469 -25.04 -11.92 13.97
CA ASP A 469 -24.28 -11.11 14.93
C ASP A 469 -22.97 -11.81 15.33
N LEU A 470 -21.90 -11.03 15.49
CA LEU A 470 -20.55 -11.52 15.80
C LEU A 470 -20.54 -12.42 17.04
N GLN A 471 -21.24 -12.04 18.10
CA GLN A 471 -21.29 -12.84 19.33
C GLN A 471 -21.99 -14.19 19.08
N ALA A 472 -23.12 -14.18 18.36
CA ALA A 472 -23.83 -15.41 18.00
C ALA A 472 -22.98 -16.33 17.09
N ALA A 473 -22.20 -15.75 16.18
CA ALA A 473 -21.27 -16.50 15.34
C ALA A 473 -20.20 -17.22 16.17
N LEU A 474 -19.57 -16.51 17.12
CA LEU A 474 -18.57 -17.08 18.03
C LEU A 474 -19.18 -18.16 18.93
N ASP A 475 -20.38 -17.93 19.47
CA ASP A 475 -21.10 -18.88 20.32
C ASP A 475 -21.51 -20.15 19.53
N SER A 476 -21.70 -20.04 18.21
CA SER A 476 -21.97 -21.19 17.32
C SER A 476 -20.76 -22.10 17.08
N GLY A 477 -19.59 -21.76 17.65
CA GLY A 477 -18.33 -22.49 17.46
C GLY A 477 -17.61 -22.12 16.16
N ALA A 478 -18.01 -21.04 15.50
CA ALA A 478 -17.32 -20.57 14.29
C ALA A 478 -15.93 -20.04 14.64
N SER A 479 -14.92 -20.47 13.89
CA SER A 479 -13.55 -19.99 14.10
C SER A 479 -13.41 -18.56 13.57
N ALA A 480 -12.80 -17.69 14.38
CA ALA A 480 -12.51 -16.31 14.04
C ALA A 480 -11.00 -16.08 13.99
N PHE A 481 -10.57 -15.22 13.07
CA PHE A 481 -9.18 -14.86 12.90
C PHE A 481 -8.82 -13.70 13.85
N PHE A 482 -8.09 -14.01 14.91
CA PHE A 482 -7.78 -13.10 16.04
C PHE A 482 -7.14 -11.75 15.69
N LYS A 483 -6.61 -11.56 14.47
CA LYS A 483 -6.01 -10.28 14.06
C LYS A 483 -6.95 -9.36 13.28
N LEU A 484 -8.13 -9.82 12.88
CA LEU A 484 -9.11 -9.00 12.16
C LEU A 484 -10.08 -8.38 13.17
N LYS A 485 -10.39 -7.10 12.98
CA LYS A 485 -11.56 -6.47 13.61
C LYS A 485 -12.78 -6.83 12.78
N TYR A 486 -13.74 -7.49 13.41
CA TYR A 486 -14.98 -7.88 12.75
C TYR A 486 -16.08 -6.84 12.97
N PRO A 487 -16.90 -6.52 11.96
CA PRO A 487 -18.10 -5.71 12.14
C PRO A 487 -19.13 -6.43 13.04
N PRO A 488 -20.14 -5.71 13.59
CA PRO A 488 -21.17 -6.31 14.45
C PRO A 488 -21.93 -7.45 13.79
N ARG A 489 -22.14 -7.39 12.47
CA ARG A 489 -22.70 -8.47 11.65
C ARG A 489 -21.63 -9.09 10.78
N VAL A 490 -21.54 -10.42 10.79
CA VAL A 490 -20.51 -11.18 10.08
C VAL A 490 -21.12 -12.27 9.22
N LYS A 491 -20.41 -12.62 8.14
CA LYS A 491 -20.72 -13.80 7.32
C LYS A 491 -19.97 -15.02 7.87
N VAL A 492 -20.71 -16.09 8.11
CA VAL A 492 -20.20 -17.39 8.56
C VAL A 492 -20.39 -18.38 7.42
N TYR A 493 -19.27 -18.88 6.90
CA TYR A 493 -19.28 -19.97 5.94
C TYR A 493 -19.12 -21.29 6.66
N SER A 494 -19.97 -22.26 6.30
CA SER A 494 -19.94 -23.61 6.87
C SER A 494 -19.83 -24.65 5.76
N ILE A 495 -18.96 -25.65 5.96
CA ILE A 495 -18.81 -26.81 5.08
C ILE A 495 -19.34 -28.03 5.82
N GLY A 496 -20.37 -28.69 5.28
CA GLY A 496 -20.99 -29.86 5.90
C GLY A 496 -22.48 -29.65 6.20
N LYS A 497 -23.00 -30.34 7.22
CA LYS A 497 -24.43 -30.26 7.58
C LYS A 497 -24.58 -29.69 9.00
N PRO A 498 -25.74 -29.08 9.34
CA PRO A 498 -26.03 -28.65 10.69
C PRO A 498 -25.78 -29.75 11.74
N GLY A 499 -24.89 -29.49 12.69
CA GLY A 499 -24.49 -30.43 13.74
C GLY A 499 -23.31 -31.35 13.39
N ASP A 500 -22.85 -31.35 12.14
CA ASP A 500 -21.68 -32.10 11.65
C ASP A 500 -20.90 -31.25 10.63
N TRP A 501 -20.30 -30.17 11.15
CA TRP A 501 -19.53 -29.22 10.36
C TRP A 501 -18.07 -29.68 10.26
N TYR A 502 -17.54 -29.74 9.03
CA TYR A 502 -16.11 -29.93 8.79
C TYR A 502 -15.36 -28.62 9.04
N SER A 503 -15.88 -27.51 8.51
CA SER A 503 -15.39 -26.16 8.74
C SER A 503 -16.59 -25.25 9.05
N ARG A 504 -16.41 -24.28 9.96
CA ARG A 504 -17.34 -23.20 10.24
C ARG A 504 -16.52 -21.97 10.64
N GLU A 505 -16.47 -20.97 9.78
CA GLU A 505 -15.49 -19.87 9.87
C GLU A 505 -16.08 -18.51 9.51
N LEU A 506 -15.62 -17.46 10.18
CA LEU A 506 -15.95 -16.08 9.81
C LEU A 506 -15.13 -15.70 8.57
N CYS A 507 -15.79 -15.59 7.42
CA CYS A 507 -15.13 -15.37 6.14
C CYS A 507 -15.94 -14.42 5.25
N GLY A 508 -15.26 -13.44 4.64
CA GLY A 508 -15.86 -12.45 3.75
C GLY A 508 -15.64 -12.68 2.26
N GLY A 509 -14.80 -13.66 1.88
CA GLY A 509 -14.47 -13.92 0.49
C GLY A 509 -15.47 -14.85 -0.22
N PRO A 510 -15.35 -15.01 -1.55
CA PRO A 510 -16.23 -15.86 -2.33
C PRO A 510 -15.92 -17.34 -2.08
N HIS A 511 -16.96 -18.18 -2.14
CA HIS A 511 -16.86 -19.64 -1.98
C HIS A 511 -17.67 -20.36 -3.05
N VAL A 512 -17.31 -21.62 -3.33
CA VAL A 512 -18.15 -22.52 -4.13
C VAL A 512 -19.40 -22.91 -3.35
N THR A 513 -20.40 -23.49 -4.01
CA THR A 513 -21.62 -23.93 -3.35
C THR A 513 -21.52 -25.36 -2.80
N HIS A 514 -20.66 -26.19 -3.38
CA HIS A 514 -20.37 -27.54 -2.93
C HIS A 514 -18.87 -27.86 -3.01
N THR A 515 -18.38 -28.71 -2.11
CA THR A 515 -16.95 -29.04 -2.06
C THR A 515 -16.44 -29.75 -3.31
N GLY A 516 -17.30 -30.46 -4.07
CA GLY A 516 -16.90 -31.13 -5.31
C GLY A 516 -16.51 -30.15 -6.42
N GLU A 517 -16.97 -28.90 -6.36
CA GLU A 517 -16.56 -27.85 -7.30
C GLU A 517 -15.09 -27.44 -7.13
N VAL A 518 -14.46 -27.77 -6.00
CA VAL A 518 -13.06 -27.43 -5.74
C VAL A 518 -12.11 -28.14 -6.69
N GLY A 519 -12.39 -29.40 -7.04
CA GLY A 519 -11.46 -30.26 -7.78
C GLY A 519 -10.34 -30.83 -6.90
N HIS A 520 -9.39 -31.51 -7.53
CA HIS A 520 -8.38 -32.29 -6.81
C HIS A 520 -7.30 -31.39 -6.20
N ILE A 521 -7.11 -31.47 -4.89
CA ILE A 521 -6.14 -30.66 -4.15
C ILE A 521 -4.79 -31.36 -4.08
N THR A 522 -3.73 -30.68 -4.53
CA THR A 522 -2.34 -31.16 -4.40
C THR A 522 -1.50 -30.19 -3.57
N ILE A 523 -0.93 -30.66 -2.44
CA ILE A 523 0.05 -29.91 -1.65
C ILE A 523 1.40 -29.98 -2.35
N THR A 524 1.85 -28.86 -2.91
CA THR A 524 3.07 -28.80 -3.72
C THR A 524 4.32 -28.50 -2.91
N LYS A 525 4.19 -27.77 -1.80
CA LYS A 525 5.34 -27.38 -0.98
C LYS A 525 4.98 -27.10 0.46
N GLU A 526 5.89 -27.46 1.36
CA GLU A 526 5.89 -27.03 2.76
C GLU A 526 7.26 -26.43 3.12
N GLU A 527 7.28 -25.26 3.76
CA GLU A 527 8.51 -24.55 4.12
C GLU A 527 8.42 -23.72 5.42
N SER A 528 9.57 -23.46 6.05
CA SER A 528 9.68 -22.54 7.19
C SER A 528 9.74 -21.09 6.69
N VAL A 529 9.00 -20.18 7.32
CA VAL A 529 8.96 -18.76 6.91
C VAL A 529 9.72 -17.84 7.86
N SER A 530 9.61 -18.06 9.19
CA SER A 530 10.37 -17.43 10.30
C SER A 530 9.55 -17.51 11.61
N GLY A 531 10.23 -17.51 12.77
CA GLY A 531 9.58 -17.31 14.08
C GLY A 531 8.50 -18.33 14.45
N GLY A 532 8.69 -19.61 14.10
CA GLY A 532 7.68 -20.66 14.35
C GLY A 532 6.51 -20.69 13.36
N ASN A 533 6.57 -19.92 12.27
CA ASN A 533 5.59 -19.97 11.18
C ASN A 533 6.01 -20.97 10.10
N ARG A 534 5.08 -21.83 9.71
CA ARG A 534 5.14 -22.76 8.58
C ARG A 534 4.28 -22.23 7.43
N ARG A 535 4.57 -22.66 6.22
CA ARG A 535 3.82 -22.32 5.01
C ARG A 535 3.59 -23.56 4.17
N ILE A 536 2.35 -23.73 3.74
CA ILE A 536 1.98 -24.67 2.70
C ILE A 536 1.61 -23.92 1.41
N ARG A 537 1.86 -24.57 0.28
CA ARG A 537 1.33 -24.19 -1.03
C ARG A 537 0.58 -25.38 -1.60
N ALA A 538 -0.58 -25.13 -2.19
CA ALA A 538 -1.35 -26.16 -2.87
C ALA A 538 -1.96 -25.63 -4.17
N THR A 539 -2.22 -26.53 -5.09
CA THR A 539 -2.91 -26.28 -6.35
C THR A 539 -4.19 -27.11 -6.40
N ILE A 540 -5.10 -26.74 -7.30
CA ILE A 540 -6.30 -27.53 -7.61
C ILE A 540 -6.28 -27.91 -9.08
N GLU A 541 -6.79 -29.09 -9.40
CA GLU A 541 -7.03 -29.57 -10.77
C GLU A 541 -8.52 -29.83 -10.97
#